data_AF-M3IS00-F1
#
_entry.id   AF-M3IS00-F1
#
_cell.length_a   1.000
_cell.length_b   1.000
_cell.length_c   1.000
_cell.angle_alpha   90.00
_cell.angle_beta   90.00
_cell.angle_gamma   90.00
#
_symmetry.space_group_name_H-M   'P 1'
#
loop_
_entity.id
_entity.type
_entity.pdbx_description
1 polymer ?
#
loop_
_entity_poly.entity_id
_entity_poly.type
_entity_poly.pdbx_seq_one_letter_code
_entity_poly.pdbx_strand_id
1 'polypeptide(L)'
;MNVSVFPESWKEYSLRELIGRLKYYTYAKVAQSLRKEYLTDQEQIWEDWNCTVPVPELPGPFFCGLLKQQFPLESVSEKISSVSSPETMIPEKSSVSPVLALNPSLKVYKNIQLYSGMTISGKNVVKIDSDENPSESLRAFYLNNGQLSHYEFRNRIIVFDWSGSKLKAILDVKVDSMFRPLSGREIILP
;
A
#
# COMPACT_ATOMS: atom_id res chain seq x y z
N MET A 1 3.48 -20.09 -30.03
CA MET A 1 2.16 -20.04 -29.38
C MET A 1 2.24 -19.01 -28.27
N ASN A 2 1.74 -17.79 -28.49
CA ASN A 2 1.63 -16.77 -27.46
C ASN A 2 0.31 -16.99 -26.71
N VAL A 3 0.38 -17.50 -25.48
CA VAL A 3 -0.75 -17.42 -24.57
C VAL A 3 -0.70 -16.01 -23.97
N SER A 4 -1.45 -15.08 -24.55
CA SER A 4 -1.73 -13.82 -23.88
C SER A 4 -2.65 -14.13 -22.69
N VAL A 5 -2.06 -14.30 -21.52
CA VAL A 5 -2.81 -14.32 -20.26
C VAL A 5 -3.34 -12.90 -20.08
N PHE A 6 -4.60 -12.67 -20.47
CA PHE A 6 -5.29 -11.42 -20.20
C PHE A 6 -5.30 -11.22 -18.68
N PRO A 7 -4.99 -10.02 -18.15
CA PRO A 7 -5.34 -9.72 -16.77
C PRO A 7 -6.86 -9.87 -16.65
N GLU A 8 -7.30 -10.64 -15.67
CA GLU A 8 -8.73 -10.83 -15.37
C GLU A 8 -9.35 -9.44 -15.21
N SER A 9 -10.32 -9.08 -16.05
CA SER A 9 -10.89 -7.74 -16.06
C SER A 9 -11.62 -7.46 -14.74
N TRP A 10 -11.62 -6.20 -14.30
CA TRP A 10 -12.42 -5.76 -13.16
C TRP A 10 -13.89 -6.17 -13.32
N LYS A 11 -14.41 -6.88 -12.32
CA LYS A 11 -15.83 -7.18 -12.18
C LYS A 11 -16.49 -6.10 -11.34
N GLU A 12 -17.31 -5.28 -11.98
CA GLU A 12 -18.15 -4.30 -11.30
C GLU A 12 -19.30 -5.01 -10.56
N TYR A 13 -19.61 -4.55 -9.34
CA TYR A 13 -20.73 -5.06 -8.55
C TYR A 13 -21.87 -4.05 -8.46
N SER A 14 -23.10 -4.55 -8.54
CA SER A 14 -24.23 -3.80 -8.03
C SER A 14 -24.08 -3.59 -6.51
N LEU A 15 -24.70 -2.54 -5.95
CA LEU A 15 -24.61 -2.26 -4.51
C LEU A 15 -25.06 -3.47 -3.66
N ARG A 16 -26.07 -4.22 -4.12
CA ARG A 16 -26.57 -5.42 -3.43
C ARG A 16 -25.53 -6.53 -3.39
N GLU A 17 -24.87 -6.82 -4.51
CA GLU A 17 -23.81 -7.83 -4.58
C GLU A 17 -22.59 -7.40 -3.77
N LEU A 18 -22.22 -6.12 -3.87
CA LEU A 18 -21.13 -5.53 -3.12
C LEU A 18 -21.32 -5.74 -1.61
N ILE A 19 -22.52 -5.47 -1.06
CA ILE A 19 -22.81 -5.72 0.36
C ILE A 19 -22.53 -7.18 0.75
N GLY A 20 -22.83 -8.13 -0.13
CA GLY A 20 -22.49 -9.54 0.06
C GLY A 20 -20.98 -9.78 0.12
N ARG A 21 -20.24 -9.24 -0.85
CA ARG A 21 -18.76 -9.35 -0.90
C ARG A 21 -18.11 -8.68 0.31
N LEU A 22 -18.57 -7.51 0.73
CA LEU A 22 -18.01 -6.78 1.88
C LEU A 22 -18.09 -7.58 3.19
N LYS A 23 -19.06 -8.49 3.34
CA LYS A 23 -19.12 -9.41 4.48
C LYS A 23 -17.95 -10.40 4.46
N TYR A 24 -17.64 -10.98 3.30
CA TYR A 24 -16.49 -11.89 3.12
C TYR A 24 -15.17 -11.19 3.51
N TYR A 25 -15.01 -9.93 3.10
CA TYR A 25 -13.84 -9.12 3.45
C TYR A 25 -13.81 -8.59 4.89
N THR A 26 -14.82 -8.90 5.71
CA THR A 26 -14.97 -8.34 7.06
C THR A 26 -14.88 -6.81 7.08
N TYR A 27 -15.45 -6.15 6.06
CA TYR A 27 -15.28 -4.72 5.79
C TYR A 27 -15.61 -3.80 6.98
N ALA A 28 -16.48 -4.23 7.89
CA ALA A 28 -16.73 -3.48 9.13
C ALA A 28 -15.45 -3.21 9.93
N LYS A 29 -14.52 -4.18 10.00
CA LYS A 29 -13.22 -4.02 10.66
C LYS A 29 -12.31 -3.07 9.89
N VAL A 30 -12.29 -3.19 8.56
CA VAL A 30 -11.55 -2.29 7.65
C VAL A 30 -12.00 -0.84 7.85
N ALA A 31 -13.30 -0.57 7.76
CA ALA A 31 -13.83 0.77 7.97
C ALA A 31 -13.58 1.27 9.41
N GLN A 32 -13.54 0.39 10.40
CA GLN A 32 -13.22 0.76 11.78
C GLN A 32 -11.74 1.14 11.95
N SER A 33 -10.80 0.43 11.32
CA SER A 33 -9.38 0.82 11.37
C SER A 33 -9.14 2.18 10.75
N LEU A 34 -9.83 2.53 9.66
CA LEU A 34 -9.69 3.84 9.02
C LEU A 34 -10.20 5.00 9.88
N ARG A 35 -11.17 4.78 10.78
CA ARG A 35 -11.67 5.85 11.66
C ARG A 35 -10.69 6.26 12.75
N LYS A 36 -9.70 5.41 13.06
CA LYS A 36 -8.73 5.70 14.10
C LYS A 36 -7.56 6.49 13.52
N GLU A 37 -7.06 7.43 14.31
CA GLU A 37 -5.81 8.13 14.03
C GLU A 37 -4.63 7.32 14.56
N TYR A 38 -3.60 7.20 13.73
CA TYR A 38 -2.35 6.52 14.03
C TYR A 38 -1.23 7.52 13.77
N LEU A 39 -0.62 8.01 14.84
CA LEU A 39 0.43 9.02 14.74
C LEU A 39 1.74 8.35 14.32
N THR A 40 2.34 8.85 13.26
CA THR A 40 3.65 8.40 12.77
C THR A 40 4.70 8.51 13.86
N ASP A 41 5.49 7.46 14.04
CA ASP A 41 6.63 7.44 14.96
C ASP A 41 7.98 7.28 14.23
N GLN A 42 7.97 6.93 12.94
CA GLN A 42 9.18 6.73 12.15
C GLN A 42 9.03 7.23 10.71
N GLU A 43 10.13 7.72 10.13
CA GLU A 43 10.27 7.96 8.69
C GLU A 43 11.21 6.90 8.09
N GLN A 44 10.82 6.34 6.94
CA GLN A 44 11.59 5.32 6.23
C GLN A 44 11.61 5.61 4.73
N ILE A 45 12.57 5.00 4.03
CA ILE A 45 12.66 5.05 2.57
C ILE A 45 12.47 3.62 2.06
N TRP A 46 11.41 3.41 1.27
CA TRP A 46 11.13 2.12 0.66
C TRP A 46 11.41 2.17 -0.83
N GLU A 47 12.03 1.12 -1.34
CA GLU A 47 12.27 0.99 -2.77
C GLU A 47 11.00 0.52 -3.48
N ASP A 48 10.71 1.12 -4.63
CA ASP A 48 9.65 0.71 -5.53
C ASP A 48 10.19 -0.36 -6.47
N TRP A 49 9.71 -1.59 -6.28
CA TRP A 49 10.10 -2.76 -7.04
C TRP A 49 9.05 -3.07 -8.11
N ASN A 50 9.37 -3.90 -9.09
CA ASN A 50 8.33 -4.45 -9.94
C ASN A 50 7.46 -5.43 -9.14
N CYS A 51 6.14 -5.29 -9.26
CA CYS A 51 5.21 -6.25 -8.65
C CYS A 51 5.46 -7.66 -9.20
N THR A 52 5.58 -8.64 -8.31
CA THR A 52 5.73 -10.06 -8.70
C THR A 52 4.47 -10.62 -9.36
N VAL A 53 3.32 -10.01 -9.08
CA VAL A 53 2.03 -10.31 -9.69
C VAL A 53 1.58 -9.13 -10.55
N PRO A 54 0.85 -9.33 -11.65
CA PRO A 54 0.31 -8.24 -12.46
C PRO A 54 -0.81 -7.53 -11.68
N VAL A 55 -0.43 -6.56 -10.85
CA VAL A 55 -1.37 -5.69 -10.13
C VAL A 55 -1.89 -4.66 -11.13
N PRO A 56 -3.22 -4.48 -11.27
CA PRO A 56 -3.75 -3.41 -12.11
C PRO A 56 -3.35 -2.05 -11.52
N GLU A 57 -3.54 -1.00 -12.30
CA GLU A 57 -3.35 0.36 -11.79
C GLU A 57 -4.36 0.62 -10.66
N LEU A 58 -3.85 1.05 -9.50
CA LEU A 58 -4.64 1.30 -8.30
C LEU A 58 -4.63 2.80 -7.92
N PRO A 59 -5.66 3.32 -7.23
CA PRO A 59 -5.74 4.74 -6.89
C PRO A 59 -4.63 5.23 -5.95
N GLY A 60 -4.15 6.44 -6.21
CA GLY A 60 -3.19 7.15 -5.36
C GLY A 60 -1.73 6.77 -5.64
N PRO A 61 -0.79 7.19 -4.78
CA PRO A 61 0.63 6.87 -4.90
C PRO A 61 0.95 5.41 -4.53
N PHE A 62 0.09 4.47 -4.92
CA PHE A 62 0.32 3.05 -4.72
C PHE A 62 1.55 2.61 -5.51
N PHE A 63 2.39 1.81 -4.86
CA PHE A 63 3.57 1.23 -5.48
C PHE A 63 3.82 -0.17 -4.89
N CYS A 64 4.53 -1.02 -5.62
CA CYS A 64 4.57 -2.45 -5.32
C CYS A 64 5.34 -2.78 -4.04
N GLY A 65 6.22 -1.89 -3.57
CA GLY A 65 6.89 -2.04 -2.28
C GLY A 65 5.93 -2.13 -1.09
N LEU A 66 4.70 -1.59 -1.22
CA LEU A 66 3.64 -1.76 -0.23
C LEU A 66 3.20 -3.21 -0.04
N LEU A 67 3.34 -4.06 -1.06
CA LEU A 67 2.99 -5.48 -1.01
C LEU A 67 4.07 -6.34 -0.36
N LYS A 68 5.26 -5.79 -0.10
CA LYS A 68 6.32 -6.52 0.60
C LYS A 68 5.87 -6.82 2.02
N GLN A 69 5.99 -8.08 2.41
CA GLN A 69 5.66 -8.53 3.74
C GLN A 69 6.51 -7.79 4.78
N GLN A 70 5.83 -7.06 5.65
CA GLN A 70 6.43 -6.31 6.75
C GLN A 70 6.69 -7.26 7.92
N PHE A 71 7.94 -7.65 8.12
CA PHE A 71 8.30 -8.42 9.32
C PHE A 71 8.43 -7.47 10.51
N PRO A 72 7.93 -7.85 11.70
CA PRO A 72 8.27 -7.14 12.92
C PRO A 72 9.79 -7.12 13.08
N LEU A 73 10.36 -5.94 13.32
CA LEU A 73 11.67 -5.81 13.97
C LEU A 73 11.49 -6.15 15.46
N GLU A 74 11.16 -7.40 15.78
CA GLU A 74 11.31 -7.91 17.14
C GLU A 74 12.75 -8.41 17.27
N SER A 75 13.61 -7.55 17.85
CA SER A 75 14.99 -7.80 18.27
C SER A 75 16.00 -8.25 17.19
N VAL A 76 16.65 -7.28 16.53
CA VAL A 76 18.06 -7.44 16.12
C VAL A 76 18.90 -6.65 17.14
N SER A 77 19.20 -7.30 18.26
CA SER A 77 20.25 -6.88 19.16
C SER A 77 21.55 -7.57 18.73
N GLU A 78 22.59 -6.74 18.52
CA GLU A 78 24.02 -7.09 18.43
C GLU A 78 24.53 -7.93 17.26
N LYS A 79 25.03 -7.25 16.21
CA LYS A 79 26.48 -7.04 15.96
C LYS A 79 26.69 -6.61 14.51
N ILE A 80 26.81 -5.30 14.29
CA ILE A 80 27.69 -4.81 13.21
C ILE A 80 28.55 -3.73 13.85
N SER A 81 29.77 -4.14 14.20
CA SER A 81 30.84 -3.27 14.64
C SER A 81 31.18 -2.27 13.53
N SER A 82 31.00 -0.99 13.87
CA SER A 82 31.88 0.14 13.57
C SER A 82 32.90 -0.02 12.44
N VAL A 83 32.77 0.79 11.37
CA VAL A 83 33.88 1.54 10.77
C VAL A 83 33.35 2.85 10.13
N SER A 84 33.65 3.97 10.83
CA SER A 84 33.90 5.36 10.38
C SER A 84 32.93 6.11 9.44
N SER A 85 32.31 7.18 9.99
CA SER A 85 32.10 8.47 9.31
C SER A 85 33.45 9.18 9.05
N PRO A 86 33.57 10.15 8.12
CA PRO A 86 32.94 11.49 8.18
C PRO A 86 32.31 11.85 6.79
N GLU A 87 31.58 12.93 6.52
CA GLU A 87 31.57 14.29 7.03
C GLU A 87 30.31 15.01 6.47
N THR A 88 29.87 16.04 7.18
CA THR A 88 28.76 16.96 6.92
C THR A 88 28.80 17.62 5.52
N MET A 89 27.67 17.66 4.80
CA MET A 89 27.24 18.80 3.97
C MET A 89 25.79 18.63 3.46
N ILE A 90 24.90 19.50 3.93
CA ILE A 90 23.60 19.91 3.33
C ILE A 90 23.79 21.41 2.98
N PRO A 91 23.11 22.06 2.02
CA PRO A 91 22.03 21.61 1.11
C PRO A 91 22.30 21.93 -0.38
N GLU A 92 21.49 21.38 -1.29
CA GLU A 92 20.84 22.24 -2.29
C GLU A 92 19.65 21.58 -3.00
N LYS A 93 18.57 22.37 -3.09
CA LYS A 93 17.39 22.13 -3.94
C LYS A 93 17.84 21.88 -5.38
N SER A 94 17.54 20.71 -5.93
CA SER A 94 17.48 20.53 -7.38
C SER A 94 16.07 20.14 -7.79
N SER A 95 15.36 21.14 -8.30
CA SER A 95 14.21 20.98 -9.19
C SER A 95 14.63 20.18 -10.42
N VAL A 96 14.07 19.00 -10.63
CA VAL A 96 14.23 18.26 -11.89
C VAL A 96 12.87 18.07 -12.53
N SER A 97 12.63 18.83 -13.59
CA SER A 97 11.55 18.65 -14.56
C SER A 97 11.92 17.53 -15.56
N PRO A 98 10.95 16.99 -16.33
CA PRO A 98 10.95 15.59 -16.74
C PRO A 98 11.68 15.34 -18.05
N VAL A 99 12.76 14.56 -18.00
CA VAL A 99 13.27 13.78 -19.14
C VAL A 99 13.76 12.43 -18.62
N LEU A 100 12.83 11.55 -18.26
CA LEU A 100 13.16 10.15 -17.95
C LEU A 100 13.25 9.35 -19.26
N ALA A 101 14.43 9.46 -19.89
CA ALA A 101 14.84 8.57 -20.96
C ALA A 101 15.71 7.43 -20.38
N LEU A 102 15.20 6.20 -20.48
CA LEU A 102 15.92 4.94 -20.66
C LEU A 102 17.12 4.66 -19.73
N ASN A 103 16.85 4.19 -18.52
CA ASN A 103 17.79 3.31 -17.80
C ASN A 103 17.01 2.25 -17.00
N PRO A 104 17.08 0.95 -17.35
CA PRO A 104 16.34 -0.12 -16.67
C PRO A 104 16.84 -0.45 -15.25
N SER A 105 17.89 0.25 -14.78
CA SER A 105 18.50 0.04 -13.46
C SER A 105 18.24 1.18 -12.46
N LEU A 106 17.39 2.16 -12.81
CA LEU A 106 17.03 3.23 -11.90
C LEU A 106 16.06 2.71 -10.84
N LYS A 107 16.60 2.47 -9.64
CA LYS A 107 15.80 2.16 -8.45
C LYS A 107 15.03 3.42 -8.04
N VAL A 108 13.70 3.31 -8.03
CA VAL A 108 12.82 4.39 -7.54
C VAL A 108 12.59 4.16 -6.05
N TYR A 109 12.55 5.24 -5.27
CA TYR A 109 12.35 5.19 -3.82
C TYR A 109 11.22 6.12 -3.40
N LYS A 110 10.50 5.75 -2.34
CA LYS A 110 9.39 6.50 -1.76
C LYS A 110 9.62 6.74 -0.27
N ASN A 111 9.34 7.96 0.17
CA ASN A 111 9.35 8.33 1.58
C ASN A 111 8.08 7.84 2.24
N ILE A 112 8.26 7.19 3.39
CA ILE A 112 7.21 6.49 4.11
C ILE A 112 7.16 7.01 5.54
N GLN A 113 5.98 7.38 5.99
CA GLN A 113 5.67 7.66 7.39
C GLN A 113 5.07 6.40 8.00
N LEU A 114 5.77 5.78 8.95
CA LEU A 114 5.35 4.55 9.60
C LEU A 114 4.85 4.85 11.02
N TYR A 115 3.72 4.26 11.38
CA TYR A 115 3.32 3.96 12.75
C TYR A 115 3.63 2.50 13.04
N SER A 116 4.50 2.23 14.02
CA SER A 116 4.82 0.88 14.48
C SER A 116 3.98 0.51 15.71
N GLY A 117 3.01 -0.40 15.54
CA GLY A 117 2.16 -0.81 16.66
C GLY A 117 0.95 -1.63 16.26
N MET A 118 0.12 -1.99 17.25
CA MET A 118 -1.10 -2.76 17.02
C MET A 118 -2.23 -1.87 16.49
N THR A 119 -2.96 -2.38 15.50
CA THR A 119 -4.13 -1.75 14.89
C THR A 119 -5.34 -2.67 14.99
N ILE A 120 -6.53 -2.18 14.63
CA ILE A 120 -7.73 -3.02 14.58
C ILE A 120 -7.61 -4.10 13.51
N SER A 121 -6.86 -3.81 12.44
CA SER A 121 -6.67 -4.70 11.29
C SER A 121 -5.43 -5.58 11.39
N GLY A 122 -4.54 -5.30 12.35
CA GLY A 122 -3.34 -6.10 12.60
C GLY A 122 -2.24 -5.27 13.24
N LYS A 123 -1.20 -4.99 12.46
CA LYS A 123 -0.03 -4.21 12.89
C LYS A 123 0.29 -3.16 11.84
N ASN A 124 0.97 -2.09 12.27
CA ASN A 124 1.55 -1.05 11.44
C ASN A 124 0.55 -0.25 10.58
N VAL A 125 0.84 1.03 10.42
CA VAL A 125 0.17 1.88 9.43
C VAL A 125 1.23 2.68 8.70
N VAL A 126 1.14 2.71 7.39
CA VAL A 126 2.02 3.49 6.53
C VAL A 126 1.23 4.63 5.92
N LYS A 127 1.82 5.83 5.91
CA LYS A 127 1.31 6.99 5.20
C LYS A 127 2.31 7.43 4.14
N ILE A 128 1.80 7.75 2.96
CA ILE A 128 2.56 8.22 1.80
C ILE A 128 1.84 9.44 1.26
N ASP A 129 2.52 10.58 1.22
CA ASP A 129 1.96 11.79 0.65
C ASP A 129 2.03 11.72 -0.88
N SER A 130 1.02 12.26 -1.57
CA SER A 130 0.97 12.29 -3.03
C SER A 130 1.94 13.34 -3.56
N ASP A 131 2.77 12.94 -4.54
CA ASP A 131 3.70 13.84 -5.21
C ASP A 131 2.96 14.97 -5.98
N GLU A 132 1.75 14.69 -6.48
CA GLU A 132 0.92 15.65 -7.21
C GLU A 132 0.21 16.65 -6.28
N ASN A 133 -0.20 16.18 -5.11
CA ASN A 133 -0.93 16.98 -4.13
C ASN A 133 -0.56 16.56 -2.70
N PRO A 134 0.35 17.29 -2.02
CA PRO A 134 0.82 16.95 -0.68
C PRO A 134 -0.26 16.95 0.41
N SER A 135 -1.43 17.56 0.13
CA SER A 135 -2.57 17.51 1.05
C SER A 135 -3.32 16.16 1.02
N GLU A 136 -3.03 15.33 0.02
CA GLU A 136 -3.59 14.01 -0.12
C GLU A 136 -2.54 12.96 0.21
N SER A 137 -2.96 11.93 0.91
CA SER A 137 -2.07 10.82 1.27
C SER A 137 -2.78 9.49 1.13
N LEU A 138 -1.99 8.47 0.84
CA LEU A 138 -2.38 7.08 0.91
C LEU A 138 -2.04 6.57 2.30
N ARG A 139 -3.01 5.92 2.95
CA ARG A 139 -2.81 5.30 4.26
C ARG A 139 -3.07 3.80 4.20
N ALA A 140 -2.00 3.02 4.35
CA ALA A 140 -1.96 1.57 4.21
C ALA A 140 -1.86 0.86 5.56
N PHE A 141 -2.63 -0.22 5.72
CA PHE A 141 -2.73 -1.00 6.95
C PHE A 141 -2.24 -2.42 6.71
N TYR A 142 -1.49 -2.95 7.67
CA TYR A 142 -0.94 -4.30 7.56
C TYR A 142 -1.62 -5.29 8.52
N LEU A 143 -1.73 -6.53 8.05
CA LEU A 143 -2.14 -7.67 8.87
C LEU A 143 -1.01 -8.03 9.86
N ASN A 144 -1.34 -8.83 10.88
CA ASN A 144 -0.35 -9.28 11.88
C ASN A 144 0.83 -10.06 11.27
N ASN A 145 0.59 -10.72 10.14
CA ASN A 145 1.61 -11.46 9.40
C ASN A 145 2.46 -10.57 8.47
N GLY A 146 2.24 -9.25 8.47
CA GLY A 146 3.00 -8.31 7.63
C GLY A 146 2.46 -8.10 6.23
N GLN A 147 1.39 -8.78 5.82
CA GLN A 147 0.80 -8.56 4.50
C GLN A 147 -0.05 -7.29 4.49
N LEU A 148 -0.10 -6.61 3.34
CA LEU A 148 -0.96 -5.45 3.16
C LEU A 148 -2.43 -5.90 3.28
N SER A 149 -3.17 -5.33 4.23
CA SER A 149 -4.60 -5.64 4.43
C SER A 149 -5.46 -4.80 3.48
N HIS A 150 -5.29 -3.48 3.59
CA HIS A 150 -6.05 -2.51 2.83
C HIS A 150 -5.33 -1.16 2.86
N TYR A 151 -5.73 -0.25 1.97
CA TYR A 151 -5.37 1.15 2.10
C TYR A 151 -6.56 2.04 1.73
N GLU A 152 -6.51 3.29 2.18
CA GLU A 152 -7.40 4.34 1.70
C GLU A 152 -6.64 5.41 0.90
N PHE A 153 -7.31 5.95 -0.11
CA PHE A 153 -6.89 7.14 -0.81
C PHE A 153 -8.12 7.91 -1.29
N ARG A 154 -8.28 9.18 -0.87
CA ARG A 154 -9.48 10.00 -1.10
C ARG A 154 -10.76 9.27 -0.67
N ASN A 155 -11.63 8.93 -1.62
CA ASN A 155 -12.90 8.23 -1.41
C ASN A 155 -12.86 6.76 -1.83
N ARG A 156 -11.66 6.16 -1.88
CA ARG A 156 -11.43 4.78 -2.29
C ARG A 156 -10.80 4.01 -1.14
N ILE A 157 -11.31 2.81 -0.89
CA ILE A 157 -10.69 1.82 -0.02
C ILE A 157 -10.37 0.61 -0.88
N ILE A 158 -9.11 0.21 -0.88
CA ILE A 158 -8.63 -0.96 -1.61
C ILE A 158 -8.30 -2.06 -0.60
N VAL A 159 -8.91 -3.23 -0.74
CA VAL A 159 -8.73 -4.38 0.15
C VAL A 159 -8.04 -5.51 -0.60
N PHE A 160 -7.03 -6.12 0.01
CA PHE A 160 -6.20 -7.18 -0.58
C PHE A 160 -6.57 -8.53 0.04
N ASP A 161 -7.01 -9.48 -0.79
CA ASP A 161 -7.31 -10.84 -0.35
C ASP A 161 -6.09 -11.74 -0.51
N TRP A 162 -5.68 -12.41 0.56
CA TRP A 162 -4.52 -13.28 0.58
C TRP A 162 -4.90 -14.71 0.93
N SER A 163 -4.32 -15.67 0.21
CA SER A 163 -4.35 -17.09 0.56
C SER A 163 -2.92 -17.57 0.76
N GLY A 164 -2.51 -17.67 2.03
CA GLY A 164 -1.09 -17.81 2.37
C GLY A 164 -0.32 -16.58 1.88
N SER A 165 0.79 -16.79 1.17
CA SER A 165 1.59 -15.71 0.55
C SER A 165 1.05 -15.23 -0.81
N LYS A 166 0.03 -15.87 -1.36
CA LYS A 166 -0.50 -15.56 -2.69
C LYS A 166 -1.63 -14.55 -2.60
N LEU A 167 -1.48 -13.41 -3.29
CA LEU A 167 -2.56 -12.44 -3.48
C LEU A 167 -3.59 -13.04 -4.45
N LYS A 168 -4.84 -13.15 -4.00
CA LYS A 168 -5.94 -13.81 -4.70
C LYS A 168 -6.89 -12.85 -5.38
N ALA A 169 -7.16 -11.72 -4.73
CA ALA A 169 -8.11 -10.75 -5.24
C ALA A 169 -7.80 -9.37 -4.69
N ILE A 170 -8.26 -8.35 -5.40
CA ILE A 170 -8.24 -6.96 -4.94
C ILE A 170 -9.65 -6.41 -5.10
N LEU A 171 -10.19 -5.86 -4.01
CA LEU A 171 -11.49 -5.19 -4.00
C LEU A 171 -11.27 -3.67 -3.90
N ASP A 172 -11.76 -2.93 -4.89
CA ASP A 172 -11.80 -1.46 -4.90
C ASP A 172 -13.22 -1.01 -4.55
N VAL A 173 -13.35 -0.29 -3.44
CA VAL A 173 -14.62 0.23 -2.93
C VAL A 173 -14.61 1.74 -2.94
N LYS A 174 -15.56 2.35 -3.67
CA LYS A 174 -15.86 3.77 -3.55
C LYS A 174 -16.76 3.99 -2.34
N VAL A 175 -16.42 4.96 -1.50
CA VAL A 175 -17.11 5.24 -0.24
C VAL A 175 -17.48 6.70 -0.10
N ASP A 176 -18.36 7.00 0.86
CA ASP A 176 -18.58 8.36 1.34
C ASP A 176 -17.63 8.73 2.51
N SER A 177 -17.80 9.92 3.06
CA SER A 177 -17.00 10.44 4.19
C SER A 177 -17.15 9.65 5.49
N MET A 178 -18.17 8.78 5.60
CA MET A 178 -18.40 7.92 6.76
C MET A 178 -17.93 6.48 6.51
N PHE A 179 -17.22 6.25 5.40
CA PHE A 179 -16.77 4.95 4.90
C PHE A 179 -17.92 3.99 4.56
N ARG A 180 -19.09 4.53 4.21
CA ARG A 180 -20.22 3.71 3.70
C ARG A 180 -19.99 3.41 2.21
N PRO A 181 -20.14 2.14 1.77
CA PRO A 181 -19.90 1.76 0.39
C PRO A 181 -20.95 2.37 -0.55
N LEU A 182 -20.49 2.94 -1.66
CA LEU A 182 -21.33 3.52 -2.72
C LEU A 182 -21.31 2.65 -3.99
N SER A 183 -20.14 2.13 -4.34
CA SER A 183 -19.94 1.21 -5.47
C SER A 183 -18.64 0.43 -5.25
N GLY A 184 -18.42 -0.63 -6.01
CA GLY A 184 -17.17 -1.37 -5.91
C GLY A 184 -16.99 -2.39 -7.01
N ARG A 185 -15.74 -2.77 -7.20
CA ARG A 185 -15.29 -3.70 -8.23
C ARG A 185 -14.19 -4.58 -7.69
N GLU A 186 -14.08 -5.77 -8.23
CA GLU A 186 -13.10 -6.76 -7.80
C GLU A 186 -12.38 -7.35 -9.00
N ILE A 187 -11.09 -7.59 -8.82
CA ILE A 187 -10.27 -8.36 -9.74
C ILE A 187 -9.82 -9.60 -8.99
N ILE A 188 -9.96 -10.76 -9.64
CA ILE A 188 -9.35 -12.00 -9.19
C ILE A 188 -7.96 -12.08 -9.85
N LEU A 189 -7.01 -12.69 -9.16
CA LEU A 189 -5.63 -12.82 -9.62
C LEU A 189 -5.28 -14.30 -9.80
N PRO A 190 -4.50 -14.63 -10.84
CA PRO A 190 -4.20 -16.01 -11.25
C PRO A 190 -3.44 -16.81 -10.19
#